data_AF-A0A671PG03-F1
#
_entry.id   AF-A0A671PG03-F1
#
_cell.length_a   1.000
_cell.length_b   1.000
_cell.length_c   1.000
_cell.angle_alpha   90.00
_cell.angle_beta   90.00
_cell.angle_gamma   90.00
#
_symmetry.space_group_name_H-M   'P 1'
#
loop_
_entity.id
_entity.type
_entity.pdbx_description
1 polymer ?
#
loop_
_entity_poly.entity_id
_entity_poly.type
_entity_poly.pdbx_seq_one_letter_code
_entity_poly.pdbx_strand_id
1 'polypeptide(L)'
;MIRFLSSLYDNYIKPYFSAGLEAEDRSHKNKILKAGRLIRNTLLPIAVRADAARDIGILSYTGGYEHAAQAADKYMASMVELLKTPDLTDQHIIQLLEGLSAICYLHVANQDKAQALGLPDTLLEFVSPTSKLSFTSQRWSCYLLNILCCHNIPIICHLKDSEALQSSLEKLASLDWEKWPLNYAQELLKVLGFQQNSMKDALHEEDELKGRTYTKSGHMLGKPLKKHVYKI
;
A
#
# COMPACT_ATOMS: atom_id res chain seq x y z
N MET A 1 -46.75 32.97 -0.88
CA MET A 1 -45.73 31.99 -1.35
C MET A 1 -44.90 31.44 -0.19
N ILE A 2 -44.25 32.28 0.64
CA ILE A 2 -43.40 31.83 1.78
C ILE A 2 -44.17 30.96 2.79
N ARG A 3 -45.39 31.35 3.20
CA ARG A 3 -46.19 30.56 4.16
C ARG A 3 -46.60 29.17 3.65
N PHE A 4 -46.76 29.01 2.34
CA PHE A 4 -47.10 27.72 1.74
C PHE A 4 -45.89 26.78 1.76
N LEU A 5 -44.70 27.31 1.45
CA LEU A 5 -43.44 26.55 1.55
C LEU A 5 -43.11 26.16 2.99
N SER A 6 -43.30 27.06 3.97
CA SER A 6 -43.15 26.71 5.39
C SER A 6 -44.14 25.64 5.83
N SER A 7 -45.41 25.74 5.42
CA SER A 7 -46.41 24.72 5.71
C SER A 7 -46.07 23.36 5.09
N LEU A 8 -45.56 23.34 3.84
CA LEU A 8 -45.10 22.10 3.22
C LEU A 8 -43.91 21.50 3.96
N TYR A 9 -42.95 22.33 4.34
CA TYR A 9 -41.79 21.89 5.11
C TYR A 9 -42.18 21.34 6.48
N ASP A 10 -42.97 22.08 7.27
CA ASP A 10 -43.32 21.68 8.64
C ASP A 10 -44.23 20.45 8.67
N ASN A 11 -45.13 20.28 7.70
CA ASN A 11 -46.10 19.18 7.71
C ASN A 11 -45.61 17.91 7.00
N TYR A 12 -44.78 18.04 5.97
CA TYR A 12 -44.43 16.90 5.11
C TYR A 12 -42.93 16.59 5.07
N ILE A 13 -42.06 17.49 5.51
CA ILE A 13 -40.61 17.28 5.44
C ILE A 13 -40.03 17.11 6.85
N LYS A 14 -40.31 18.06 7.74
CA LYS A 14 -39.81 18.12 9.11
C LYS A 14 -40.12 16.87 9.95
N PRO A 15 -41.31 16.25 9.87
CA PRO A 15 -41.60 15.05 10.64
C PRO A 15 -40.69 13.87 10.28
N TYR A 16 -40.24 13.75 9.03
CA TYR A 16 -39.27 12.72 8.62
C TYR A 16 -37.88 12.94 9.22
N PHE A 17 -37.54 14.18 9.59
CA PHE A 17 -36.29 14.51 10.27
C PHE A 17 -36.39 14.45 11.80
N SER A 18 -37.61 14.44 12.35
CA SER A 18 -37.84 14.57 13.80
C SER A 18 -38.56 13.40 14.45
N ALA A 19 -39.17 12.49 13.68
CA ALA A 19 -39.83 11.29 14.21
C ALA A 19 -38.89 10.08 14.13
N GLY A 20 -38.26 9.75 15.25
CA GLY A 20 -37.62 8.47 15.48
C GLY A 20 -36.09 8.52 15.38
N LEU A 21 -35.45 8.51 16.56
CA LEU A 21 -34.27 7.73 16.94
C LEU A 21 -33.78 8.34 18.26
N GLU A 22 -33.69 7.54 19.34
CA GLU A 22 -32.56 7.66 20.27
C GLU A 22 -31.34 7.85 19.38
N ALA A 23 -30.79 9.06 19.28
CA ALA A 23 -29.96 9.42 18.15
C ALA A 23 -28.72 8.52 18.14
N GLU A 24 -28.73 7.48 17.29
CA GLU A 24 -27.53 6.71 17.00
C GLU A 24 -26.43 7.72 16.74
N ASP A 25 -25.33 7.61 17.47
CA ASP A 25 -24.25 8.58 17.44
C ASP A 25 -23.67 8.65 16.02
N ARG A 26 -24.22 9.53 15.17
CA ARG A 26 -23.87 9.63 13.74
C ARG A 26 -22.49 10.25 13.53
N SER A 27 -21.83 10.69 14.61
CA SER A 27 -20.50 11.27 14.57
C SER A 27 -19.45 10.17 14.40
N HIS A 28 -18.85 10.10 13.20
CA HIS A 28 -17.69 9.24 12.94
C HIS A 28 -16.59 9.45 13.99
N LYS A 29 -16.33 10.71 14.37
CA LYS A 29 -15.37 11.06 15.43
C LYS A 29 -15.69 10.37 16.75
N ASN A 30 -16.93 10.41 17.22
CA ASN A 30 -17.29 9.79 18.50
C ASN A 30 -17.21 8.26 18.43
N LYS A 31 -17.60 7.66 17.30
CA LYS A 31 -17.43 6.22 17.04
C LYS A 31 -15.96 5.83 17.05
N ILE A 32 -15.08 6.62 16.43
CA ILE A 32 -13.63 6.45 16.49
C ILE A 32 -13.12 6.54 17.92
N LEU A 33 -13.57 7.51 18.71
CA LEU A 33 -13.18 7.62 20.12
C LEU A 33 -13.64 6.42 20.96
N LYS A 34 -14.81 5.84 20.66
CA LYS A 34 -15.32 4.61 21.30
C LYS A 34 -14.44 3.41 20.93
N ALA A 35 -14.22 3.15 19.64
CA ALA A 35 -13.35 2.08 19.17
C ALA A 35 -11.90 2.25 19.66
N GLY A 36 -11.43 3.49 19.73
CA GLY A 36 -10.13 3.87 20.26
C GLY A 36 -9.91 3.51 21.73
N ARG A 37 -10.98 3.44 22.54
CA ARG A 37 -10.88 2.89 23.91
C ARG A 37 -10.70 1.38 23.91
N LEU A 38 -11.30 0.67 22.96
CA LEU A 38 -11.18 -0.78 22.84
C LEU A 38 -9.75 -1.17 22.45
N ILE A 39 -9.18 -0.56 21.40
CA ILE A 39 -7.83 -0.91 20.94
C ILE A 39 -6.74 -0.67 22.01
N ARG A 40 -6.91 0.37 22.84
CA ARG A 40 -5.98 0.70 23.94
C ARG A 40 -6.16 -0.15 25.19
N ASN A 41 -7.29 -0.85 25.33
CA ASN A 41 -7.54 -1.68 26.50
C ASN A 41 -6.85 -3.04 26.34
N THR A 42 -5.69 -3.20 26.97
CA THR A 42 -4.88 -4.43 26.92
C THR A 42 -5.52 -5.62 27.65
N LEU A 43 -6.60 -5.41 28.41
CA LEU A 43 -7.37 -6.47 29.05
C LEU A 43 -8.39 -7.11 28.10
N LEU A 44 -8.64 -6.50 26.93
CA LEU A 44 -9.55 -7.06 25.94
C LEU A 44 -8.86 -8.10 25.05
N PRO A 45 -9.60 -9.12 24.57
CA PRO A 45 -9.08 -10.06 23.59
C PRO A 45 -8.55 -9.36 22.33
N ILE A 46 -7.48 -9.92 21.74
CA ILE A 46 -6.85 -9.40 20.51
C ILE A 46 -7.88 -9.21 19.40
N ALA A 47 -8.80 -10.17 19.20
CA ALA A 47 -9.84 -10.09 18.18
C ALA A 47 -10.69 -8.80 18.29
N VAL A 48 -11.11 -8.44 19.52
CA VAL A 48 -11.89 -7.22 19.76
C VAL A 48 -11.08 -5.97 19.45
N ARG A 49 -9.79 -5.98 19.77
CA ARG A 49 -8.89 -4.85 19.53
C ARG A 49 -8.57 -4.68 18.04
N ALA A 50 -8.43 -5.79 17.32
CA ALA A 50 -8.22 -5.81 15.86
C ALA A 50 -9.48 -5.38 15.09
N ASP A 51 -10.67 -5.84 15.49
CA ASP A 51 -11.94 -5.35 14.95
C ASP A 51 -12.09 -3.83 15.16
N ALA A 52 -11.78 -3.34 16.37
CA ALA A 52 -11.80 -1.90 16.65
C ALA A 52 -10.81 -1.12 15.76
N ALA A 53 -9.64 -1.70 15.44
CA ALA A 53 -8.67 -1.09 14.54
C ALA A 53 -9.22 -0.93 13.12
N ARG A 54 -9.86 -1.97 12.59
CA ARG A 54 -10.55 -1.93 11.28
C ARG A 54 -11.65 -0.86 11.29
N ASP A 55 -12.48 -0.84 12.33
CA ASP A 55 -13.58 0.12 12.45
C ASP A 55 -13.07 1.58 12.49
N ILE A 56 -11.98 1.85 13.23
CA ILE A 56 -11.34 3.17 13.24
C ILE A 56 -10.95 3.59 11.83
N GLY A 57 -10.33 2.68 11.06
CA GLY A 57 -9.92 2.98 9.69
C GLY A 57 -11.09 3.25 8.75
N ILE A 58 -12.12 2.39 8.77
CA ILE A 58 -13.33 2.60 7.95
C ILE A 58 -13.97 3.95 8.28
N LEU A 59 -14.16 4.24 9.57
CA LEU A 59 -14.76 5.48 10.01
C LEU A 59 -13.90 6.71 9.68
N SER A 60 -12.57 6.56 9.71
CA SER A 60 -11.62 7.59 9.27
C SER A 60 -11.82 7.92 7.80
N TYR A 61 -11.86 6.88 6.96
CA TYR A 61 -11.99 7.00 5.51
C TYR A 61 -13.34 7.58 5.10
N THR A 62 -14.45 7.12 5.69
CA THR A 62 -15.80 7.60 5.34
C THR A 62 -16.21 8.88 6.06
N GLY A 63 -15.55 9.23 7.17
CA GLY A 63 -15.92 10.34 8.03
C GLY A 63 -15.31 11.70 7.65
N GLY A 64 -14.49 11.75 6.61
CA GLY A 64 -13.92 12.98 6.07
C GLY A 64 -12.64 13.48 6.74
N TYR A 65 -11.92 14.35 6.01
CA TYR A 65 -10.53 14.70 6.28
C TYR A 65 -10.28 15.39 7.63
N GLU A 66 -11.07 16.42 7.95
CA GLU A 66 -10.75 17.31 9.09
C GLU A 66 -11.13 16.77 10.48
N HIS A 67 -12.06 15.82 10.57
CA HIS A 67 -12.61 15.43 11.88
C HIS A 67 -12.44 13.95 12.22
N ALA A 68 -12.60 13.06 11.24
CA ALA A 68 -12.48 11.63 11.48
C ALA A 68 -11.01 11.19 11.43
N ALA A 69 -10.27 11.60 10.40
CA ALA A 69 -8.86 11.21 10.26
C ALA A 69 -7.96 11.73 11.39
N GLN A 70 -8.15 12.97 11.82
CA GLN A 70 -7.44 13.52 12.99
C GLN A 70 -7.81 12.81 14.30
N ALA A 71 -9.03 12.27 14.41
CA ALA A 71 -9.40 11.47 15.57
C ALA A 71 -8.75 10.08 15.50
N ALA A 72 -8.69 9.49 14.31
CA ALA A 72 -8.11 8.17 14.06
C ALA A 72 -6.59 8.15 14.25
N ASP A 73 -5.89 9.23 13.88
CA ASP A 73 -4.43 9.33 14.01
C ASP A 73 -3.95 9.00 15.43
N LYS A 74 -4.76 9.30 16.44
CA LYS A 74 -4.42 9.15 17.87
C LYS A 74 -4.25 7.68 18.26
N TYR A 75 -4.76 6.77 17.44
CA TYR A 75 -4.77 5.35 17.71
C TYR A 75 -3.79 4.58 16.83
N MET A 76 -3.16 5.21 15.83
CA MET A 76 -2.16 4.56 14.96
C MET A 76 -1.03 3.90 15.74
N ALA A 77 -0.48 4.58 16.75
CA ALA A 77 0.58 4.00 17.59
C ALA A 77 0.11 2.69 18.26
N SER A 78 -1.14 2.66 18.77
CA SER A 78 -1.70 1.45 19.36
C SER A 78 -1.96 0.34 18.33
N MET A 79 -2.27 0.69 17.09
CA MET A 79 -2.43 -0.27 15.98
C MET A 79 -1.07 -0.87 15.57
N VAL A 80 -0.05 -0.03 15.41
CA VAL A 80 1.31 -0.46 15.06
C VAL A 80 1.92 -1.32 16.17
N GLU A 81 1.75 -0.95 17.44
CA GLU A 81 2.21 -1.79 18.55
C GLU A 81 1.43 -3.11 18.64
N LEU A 82 0.13 -3.10 18.31
CA LEU A 82 -0.64 -4.35 18.26
C LEU A 82 -0.12 -5.29 17.16
N LEU A 83 0.25 -4.77 15.99
CA LEU A 83 0.87 -5.55 14.90
C LEU A 83 2.18 -6.26 15.31
N LYS A 84 2.90 -5.73 16.30
CA LYS A 84 4.16 -6.30 16.81
C LYS A 84 3.95 -7.34 17.91
N THR A 85 2.71 -7.54 18.37
CA THR A 85 2.41 -8.50 19.43
C THR A 85 2.59 -9.94 18.89
N PRO A 86 3.20 -10.85 19.66
CA PRO A 86 3.23 -12.27 19.27
C PRO A 86 1.81 -12.84 19.17
N ASP A 87 1.67 -13.97 18.48
CA ASP A 87 0.43 -14.76 18.41
C ASP A 87 -0.77 -14.09 17.72
N LEU A 88 -0.55 -13.06 16.90
CA LEU A 88 -1.57 -12.60 15.98
C LEU A 88 -1.85 -13.67 14.92
N THR A 89 -3.13 -13.91 14.66
CA THR A 89 -3.56 -14.67 13.50
C THR A 89 -3.51 -13.77 12.26
N ASP A 90 -3.45 -14.38 11.07
CA ASP A 90 -3.57 -13.65 9.81
C ASP A 90 -4.81 -12.74 9.75
N GLN A 91 -5.93 -13.20 10.32
CA GLN A 91 -7.15 -12.40 10.36
C GLN A 91 -6.98 -11.11 11.18
N HIS A 92 -6.32 -11.18 12.34
CA HIS A 92 -6.04 -9.99 13.15
C HIS A 92 -5.12 -9.01 12.43
N ILE A 93 -4.10 -9.54 11.74
CA ILE A 93 -3.16 -8.74 10.95
C ILE A 93 -3.89 -8.04 9.81
N ILE A 94 -4.74 -8.75 9.06
CA ILE A 94 -5.54 -8.19 7.98
C ILE A 94 -6.42 -7.04 8.49
N GLN A 95 -7.13 -7.21 9.61
CA GLN A 95 -7.97 -6.14 10.20
C GLN A 95 -7.15 -4.89 10.55
N LEU A 96 -5.94 -5.07 11.09
CA LEU A 96 -5.02 -3.97 11.42
C LEU A 96 -4.49 -3.27 10.16
N LEU A 97 -4.09 -4.04 9.14
CA LEU A 97 -3.62 -3.51 7.86
C LEU A 97 -4.72 -2.78 7.09
N GLU A 98 -5.95 -3.31 7.07
CA GLU A 98 -7.14 -2.64 6.54
C GLU A 98 -7.36 -1.28 7.22
N GLY A 99 -7.34 -1.28 8.56
CA GLY A 99 -7.51 -0.08 9.35
C GLY A 99 -6.43 0.98 9.05
N LEU A 100 -5.16 0.58 9.08
CA LEU A 100 -4.02 1.47 8.83
C LEU A 100 -4.02 2.00 7.39
N SER A 101 -4.37 1.16 6.41
CA SER A 101 -4.53 1.56 5.01
C SER A 101 -5.56 2.66 4.86
N ALA A 102 -6.73 2.48 5.46
CA ALA A 102 -7.82 3.44 5.40
C ALA A 102 -7.46 4.79 6.07
N ILE A 103 -6.71 4.77 7.18
CA ILE A 103 -6.22 5.98 7.86
C ILE A 103 -5.20 6.74 7.01
N CYS A 104 -4.34 6.03 6.29
CA CYS A 104 -3.23 6.63 5.52
C CYS A 104 -3.60 7.01 4.08
N TYR A 105 -4.69 6.45 3.51
CA TYR A 105 -5.00 6.53 2.08
C TYR A 105 -4.98 7.95 1.48
N LEU A 106 -5.57 8.93 2.17
CA LEU A 106 -5.67 10.34 1.69
C LEU A 106 -4.92 11.34 2.59
N HIS A 107 -4.03 10.86 3.46
CA HIS A 107 -3.49 11.67 4.55
C HIS A 107 -1.97 11.56 4.64
N VAL A 108 -1.25 12.43 3.93
CA VAL A 108 0.23 12.49 3.97
C VAL A 108 0.75 12.64 5.39
N ALA A 109 0.13 13.48 6.23
CA ALA A 109 0.50 13.61 7.64
C ALA A 109 0.37 12.29 8.43
N ASN A 110 -0.60 11.44 8.09
CA ASN A 110 -0.73 10.11 8.68
C ASN A 110 0.31 9.14 8.10
N GLN A 111 0.69 9.27 6.84
CA GLN A 111 1.79 8.49 6.24
C GLN A 111 3.13 8.84 6.91
N ASP A 112 3.42 10.12 7.13
CA ASP A 112 4.60 10.58 7.86
C ASP A 112 4.61 10.04 9.29
N LYS A 113 3.44 10.04 9.95
CA LYS A 113 3.29 9.46 11.28
C LYS A 113 3.50 7.94 11.26
N ALA A 114 3.00 7.24 10.25
CA ALA A 114 3.25 5.80 10.08
C ALA A 114 4.74 5.51 9.91
N GLN A 115 5.47 6.32 9.14
CA GLN A 115 6.92 6.24 9.04
C GLN A 115 7.60 6.43 10.40
N ALA A 116 7.22 7.48 11.14
CA ALA A 116 7.77 7.76 12.47
C ALA A 116 7.49 6.65 13.51
N LEU A 117 6.44 5.85 13.30
CA LEU A 117 6.10 4.69 14.13
C LEU A 117 6.83 3.39 13.71
N GLY A 118 7.66 3.44 12.66
CA GLY A 118 8.37 2.27 12.12
C GLY A 118 7.47 1.30 11.35
N LEU A 119 6.29 1.76 10.90
CA LEU A 119 5.37 0.90 10.15
C LEU A 119 5.96 0.35 8.84
N PRO A 120 6.70 1.14 8.02
CA PRO A 120 7.34 0.59 6.82
C PRO A 120 8.22 -0.64 7.12
N ASP A 121 9.02 -0.59 8.17
CA ASP A 121 9.92 -1.70 8.54
C ASP A 121 9.15 -2.94 8.99
N THR A 122 8.05 -2.77 9.74
CA THR A 122 7.15 -3.89 10.08
C THR A 122 6.57 -4.53 8.81
N LEU A 123 6.19 -3.72 7.82
CA LEU A 123 5.64 -4.24 6.56
C LEU A 123 6.70 -4.95 5.71
N LEU A 124 7.96 -4.50 5.75
CA LEU A 124 9.09 -5.19 5.12
C LEU A 124 9.26 -6.61 5.66
N GLU A 125 9.17 -6.78 6.97
CA GLU A 125 9.22 -8.10 7.60
C GLU A 125 8.05 -8.98 7.14
N PHE A 126 6.86 -8.40 7.02
CA PHE A 126 5.65 -9.12 6.60
C PHE A 126 5.70 -9.60 5.16
N VAL A 127 6.33 -8.85 4.25
CA VAL A 127 6.49 -9.26 2.84
C VAL A 127 7.75 -10.06 2.58
N SER A 128 8.63 -10.23 3.58
CA SER A 128 9.90 -10.93 3.43
C SER A 128 9.72 -12.40 3.00
N PRO A 129 10.73 -13.04 2.38
CA PRO A 129 10.64 -14.42 1.93
C PRO A 129 10.52 -15.42 3.08
N THR A 130 10.94 -15.01 4.28
CA THR A 130 10.88 -15.76 5.54
C THR A 130 9.61 -15.51 6.34
N SER A 131 8.74 -14.61 5.87
CA SER A 131 7.47 -14.32 6.50
C SER A 131 6.61 -15.58 6.60
N LYS A 132 6.03 -15.79 7.79
CA LYS A 132 5.10 -16.90 8.06
C LYS A 132 3.64 -16.53 7.76
N LEU A 133 3.40 -15.29 7.32
CA LEU A 133 2.06 -14.81 7.04
C LEU A 133 1.49 -15.48 5.80
N SER A 134 0.17 -15.61 5.76
CA SER A 134 -0.52 -16.00 4.55
C SER A 134 -0.29 -15.00 3.43
N PHE A 135 -0.41 -15.46 2.19
CA PHE A 135 -0.32 -14.59 1.04
C PHE A 135 -1.37 -13.47 1.04
N THR A 136 -2.55 -13.67 1.65
CA THR A 136 -3.55 -12.61 1.80
C THR A 136 -3.07 -11.47 2.69
N SER A 137 -2.42 -11.77 3.81
CA SER A 137 -1.82 -10.76 4.68
C SER A 137 -0.64 -10.05 4.02
N GLN A 138 0.14 -10.78 3.22
CA GLN A 138 1.22 -10.19 2.41
C GLN A 138 0.66 -9.23 1.34
N ARG A 139 -0.45 -9.57 0.67
CA ARG A 139 -1.12 -8.66 -0.27
C ARG A 139 -1.59 -7.36 0.40
N TRP A 140 -2.19 -7.46 1.58
CA TRP A 140 -2.55 -6.28 2.39
C TRP A 140 -1.33 -5.46 2.81
N SER A 141 -0.20 -6.12 3.10
CA SER A 141 1.04 -5.43 3.44
C SER A 141 1.61 -4.66 2.25
N CYS A 142 1.61 -5.26 1.06
CA CYS A 142 1.96 -4.57 -0.19
C CYS A 142 1.03 -3.41 -0.49
N TYR A 143 -0.28 -3.57 -0.26
CA TYR A 143 -1.24 -2.49 -0.45
C TYR A 143 -0.96 -1.29 0.45
N LEU A 144 -0.72 -1.54 1.75
CA LEU A 144 -0.38 -0.49 2.69
C LEU A 144 0.96 0.18 2.35
N LEU A 145 1.99 -0.60 1.99
CA LEU A 145 3.26 -0.04 1.51
C LEU A 145 3.05 0.86 0.29
N ASN A 146 2.20 0.45 -0.66
CA ASN A 146 1.89 1.26 -1.84
C ASN A 146 1.24 2.59 -1.44
N ILE A 147 0.27 2.57 -0.52
CA ILE A 147 -0.33 3.79 0.05
C ILE A 147 0.70 4.69 0.71
N LEU A 148 1.60 4.12 1.51
CA LEU A 148 2.64 4.87 2.20
C LEU A 148 3.61 5.53 1.22
N CYS A 149 3.90 4.90 0.08
CA CYS A 149 4.72 5.51 -0.97
C CYS A 149 3.98 6.60 -1.77
N CYS A 150 2.66 6.59 -1.82
CA CYS A 150 1.88 7.57 -2.59
C CYS A 150 2.10 9.01 -2.08
N HIS A 151 2.80 9.81 -2.87
CA HIS A 151 3.17 11.21 -2.55
C HIS A 151 4.09 11.37 -1.33
N ASN A 152 4.81 10.31 -0.93
CA ASN A 152 5.76 10.35 0.19
C ASN A 152 7.17 9.94 -0.27
N ILE A 153 7.91 10.92 -0.83
CA ILE A 153 9.28 10.72 -1.31
C ILE A 153 10.22 10.20 -0.20
N PRO A 154 10.15 10.68 1.06
CA PRO A 154 10.97 10.13 2.14
C PRO A 154 10.82 8.62 2.31
N ILE A 155 9.60 8.07 2.27
CA ILE A 155 9.37 6.63 2.37
C ILE A 155 9.91 5.90 1.13
N ILE A 156 9.71 6.43 -0.08
CA ILE A 156 10.29 5.85 -1.29
C ILE A 156 11.82 5.76 -1.18
N CYS A 157 12.48 6.82 -0.75
CA CYS A 157 13.92 6.87 -0.56
C CYS A 157 14.42 5.88 0.49
N HIS A 158 13.62 5.60 1.54
CA HIS A 158 13.94 4.59 2.55
C HIS A 158 13.92 3.16 1.99
N LEU A 159 13.03 2.90 1.02
CA LEU A 159 12.76 1.54 0.54
C LEU A 159 13.50 1.15 -0.75
N LYS A 160 13.81 2.12 -1.62
CA LYS A 160 14.26 1.89 -3.01
C LYS A 160 15.61 1.17 -3.18
N ASP A 161 16.44 1.13 -2.14
CA ASP A 161 17.80 0.55 -2.22
C ASP A 161 17.87 -0.86 -1.59
N SER A 162 16.73 -1.44 -1.21
CA SER A 162 16.66 -2.76 -0.58
C SER A 162 16.54 -3.89 -1.61
N GLU A 163 17.65 -4.59 -1.87
CA GLU A 163 17.67 -5.78 -2.73
C GLU A 163 16.76 -6.90 -2.20
N ALA A 164 16.72 -7.08 -0.87
CA ALA A 164 15.85 -8.06 -0.22
C ALA A 164 14.36 -7.74 -0.46
N LEU A 165 13.98 -6.46 -0.42
CA LEU A 165 12.62 -6.04 -0.77
C LEU A 165 12.33 -6.31 -2.24
N GLN A 166 13.24 -5.97 -3.15
CA GLN A 166 13.07 -6.23 -4.58
C GLN A 166 12.76 -7.71 -4.84
N SER A 167 13.59 -8.63 -4.35
CA SER A 167 13.38 -10.07 -4.55
C SER A 167 12.07 -10.56 -3.93
N SER A 168 11.68 -10.00 -2.79
CA SER A 168 10.41 -10.32 -2.13
C SER A 168 9.21 -9.89 -2.99
N LEU A 169 9.26 -8.67 -3.51
CA LEU A 169 8.20 -8.13 -4.37
C LEU A 169 8.11 -8.86 -5.71
N GLU A 170 9.23 -9.23 -6.33
CA GLU A 170 9.25 -10.03 -7.56
C GLU A 170 8.54 -11.37 -7.37
N LYS A 171 8.85 -12.08 -6.26
CA LYS A 171 8.18 -13.34 -5.90
C LYS A 171 6.70 -13.13 -5.63
N LEU A 172 6.31 -12.10 -4.88
CA LEU A 172 4.91 -11.82 -4.59
C LEU A 172 4.15 -11.40 -5.86
N ALA A 173 4.79 -10.66 -6.76
CA ALA A 173 4.20 -10.23 -8.01
C ALA A 173 3.92 -11.39 -8.97
N SER A 174 4.67 -12.49 -8.91
CA SER A 174 4.43 -13.69 -9.72
C SER A 174 3.29 -14.59 -9.20
N LEU A 175 2.77 -14.33 -8.00
CA LEU A 175 1.65 -15.10 -7.44
C LEU A 175 0.30 -14.62 -8.00
N ASP A 176 -0.76 -15.36 -7.68
CA ASP A 176 -2.11 -15.07 -8.18
C ASP A 176 -2.79 -13.91 -7.43
N TRP A 177 -2.92 -12.76 -8.09
CA TRP A 177 -3.63 -11.58 -7.57
C TRP A 177 -5.10 -11.51 -7.98
N GLU A 178 -5.70 -12.61 -8.42
CA GLU A 178 -7.14 -12.66 -8.70
C GLU A 178 -7.96 -12.07 -7.54
N LYS A 179 -9.00 -11.31 -7.92
CA LYS A 179 -9.95 -10.60 -7.02
C LYS A 179 -9.35 -9.39 -6.28
N TRP A 180 -8.08 -9.07 -6.49
CA TRP A 180 -7.52 -7.78 -6.10
C TRP A 180 -7.60 -6.79 -7.28
N PRO A 181 -7.81 -5.50 -7.03
CA PRO A 181 -7.93 -4.51 -8.09
C PRO A 181 -6.64 -4.35 -8.91
N LEU A 182 -5.49 -4.50 -8.25
CA LEU A 182 -4.15 -4.40 -8.83
C LEU A 182 -3.22 -5.41 -8.15
N ASN A 183 -2.13 -5.75 -8.85
CA ASN A 183 -0.99 -6.44 -8.25
C ASN A 183 -0.09 -5.40 -7.56
N TYR A 184 -0.34 -5.15 -6.27
CA TYR A 184 0.37 -4.09 -5.55
C TYR A 184 1.85 -4.37 -5.34
N ALA A 185 2.31 -5.64 -5.41
CA ALA A 185 3.74 -5.94 -5.44
C ALA A 185 4.38 -5.44 -6.74
N GLN A 186 3.71 -5.63 -7.88
CA GLN A 186 4.16 -5.11 -9.16
C GLN A 186 4.15 -3.57 -9.19
N GLU A 187 3.13 -2.93 -8.61
CA GLU A 187 3.08 -1.46 -8.52
C GLU A 187 4.21 -0.90 -7.64
N LEU A 188 4.55 -1.58 -6.54
CA LEU A 188 5.68 -1.21 -5.70
C LEU A 188 7.02 -1.34 -6.43
N LEU A 189 7.24 -2.41 -7.22
CA LEU A 189 8.45 -2.52 -8.05
C LEU A 189 8.62 -1.30 -8.96
N LYS A 190 7.53 -0.84 -9.61
CA LYS A 190 7.55 0.35 -10.48
C LYS A 190 7.82 1.62 -9.70
N VAL A 191 7.11 1.84 -8.59
CA VAL A 191 7.22 3.07 -7.77
C VAL A 191 8.62 3.22 -7.17
N LEU A 192 9.23 2.11 -6.77
CA LEU A 192 10.57 2.09 -6.17
C LEU A 192 11.69 2.11 -7.23
N GLY A 193 11.34 2.01 -8.52
CA GLY A 193 12.31 2.00 -9.61
C GLY A 193 13.14 0.72 -9.68
N PHE A 194 12.66 -0.37 -9.11
CA PHE A 194 13.33 -1.67 -9.20
C PHE A 194 13.29 -2.19 -10.64
N GLN A 195 14.45 -2.46 -11.22
CA GLN A 195 14.56 -3.05 -12.55
C GLN A 195 14.26 -4.55 -12.47
N GLN A 196 13.23 -5.02 -13.17
CA GLN A 196 13.05 -6.46 -13.36
C GLN A 196 14.29 -7.04 -14.05
N ASN A 197 14.91 -8.05 -13.45
CA ASN A 197 16.12 -8.69 -14.02
C ASN A 197 15.86 -9.39 -15.38
N SER A 198 14.61 -9.45 -15.88
CA SER A 198 14.28 -10.06 -17.18
C SER A 198 14.94 -9.39 -18.40
N MET A 199 15.43 -8.15 -18.27
CA MET A 199 16.23 -7.52 -19.33
C MET A 199 17.71 -7.92 -19.34
N LYS A 200 18.26 -8.44 -18.23
CA LYS A 200 19.66 -8.91 -18.20
C LYS A 200 19.83 -10.20 -18.97
N ASP A 201 18.84 -11.09 -18.92
CA ASP A 201 18.88 -12.36 -19.64
C ASP A 201 18.72 -12.17 -21.16
N ALA A 202 17.87 -11.23 -21.59
CA ALA A 202 17.69 -10.90 -23.01
C ALA A 202 18.91 -10.20 -23.64
N LEU A 203 19.62 -9.36 -22.87
CA LEU A 203 20.86 -8.72 -23.33
C LEU A 203 22.03 -9.71 -23.34
N HIS A 204 22.11 -10.64 -22.37
CA HIS A 204 23.10 -11.71 -22.39
C HIS A 204 22.86 -12.71 -23.53
N GLU A 205 21.60 -13.07 -23.84
CA GLU A 205 21.30 -13.92 -25.00
C GLU A 205 21.63 -13.24 -26.34
N GLU A 206 21.31 -11.94 -26.50
CA GLU A 206 21.70 -11.20 -27.71
C GLU A 206 23.23 -11.05 -27.86
N ASP A 207 23.95 -10.82 -26.76
CA ASP A 207 25.42 -10.70 -26.79
C ASP A 207 26.12 -12.05 -26.97
N GLU A 208 25.56 -13.16 -26.48
CA GLU A 208 26.05 -14.52 -26.78
C GLU A 208 25.78 -14.92 -28.24
N LEU A 209 24.63 -14.53 -28.81
CA LEU A 209 24.28 -14.75 -30.22
C LEU A 209 25.18 -13.91 -31.16
N LYS A 210 25.48 -12.67 -30.79
CA LYS A 210 26.43 -11.80 -31.52
C LYS A 210 27.88 -12.24 -31.34
N GLY A 211 28.24 -12.81 -30.19
CA GLY A 211 29.58 -13.34 -29.90
C GLY A 211 29.91 -14.66 -30.62
N ARG A 212 28.91 -15.48 -30.97
CA ARG A 212 29.12 -16.77 -31.67
C ARG A 212 29.31 -16.65 -33.19
N THR A 213 29.13 -15.47 -33.79
CA THR A 213 29.22 -15.30 -35.26
C THR A 213 30.57 -14.76 -35.77
N TYR A 214 31.52 -14.42 -34.90
CA TYR A 214 32.87 -14.00 -35.31
C TYR A 214 33.93 -15.10 -35.16
N THR A 215 33.92 -15.98 -36.17
CA THR A 215 35.06 -16.57 -36.91
C THR A 215 36.31 -17.09 -36.16
N LYS A 216 36.50 -18.41 -36.27
CA LYS A 216 37.81 -19.08 -36.38
C LYS A 216 38.05 -19.36 -37.87
N SER A 217 39.07 -18.72 -38.48
CA SER A 217 39.91 -19.22 -39.60
C SER A 217 40.39 -18.07 -40.51
N GLY A 218 41.70 -18.03 -40.79
CA GLY A 218 42.23 -17.48 -42.05
C GLY A 218 43.36 -16.46 -41.93
N HIS A 219 44.57 -16.91 -42.25
CA HIS A 219 45.85 -16.19 -42.23
C HIS A 219 46.05 -15.12 -43.35
N MET A 220 46.79 -14.06 -42.98
CA MET A 220 47.96 -13.41 -43.63
C MET A 220 47.86 -12.67 -45.00
N LEU A 221 48.27 -11.38 -44.91
CA LEU A 221 49.11 -10.55 -45.82
C LEU A 221 48.58 -10.07 -47.20
N GLY A 222 48.61 -8.73 -47.41
CA GLY A 222 49.00 -8.17 -48.72
C GLY A 222 48.35 -6.86 -49.24
N LYS A 223 48.99 -5.73 -48.93
CA LYS A 223 49.18 -4.50 -49.76
C LYS A 223 48.01 -3.54 -50.12
N PRO A 224 48.32 -2.23 -50.36
CA PRO A 224 47.35 -1.14 -50.31
C PRO A 224 46.75 -0.74 -51.67
N LEU A 225 45.65 0.00 -51.54
CA LEU A 225 44.74 0.60 -52.53
C LEU A 225 45.39 1.13 -53.83
N LYS A 226 44.89 0.67 -54.97
CA LYS A 226 44.98 1.37 -56.26
C LYS A 226 43.72 2.20 -56.50
N LYS A 227 43.91 3.52 -56.63
CA LYS A 227 42.94 4.47 -57.17
C LYS A 227 42.52 4.05 -58.58
N HIS A 228 41.22 4.06 -58.88
CA HIS A 228 40.72 4.21 -60.25
C HIS A 228 39.78 5.40 -60.32
N VAL A 229 40.18 6.32 -61.19
CA VAL A 229 39.51 7.53 -61.63
C VAL A 229 38.39 7.10 -62.58
N TYR A 230 37.21 7.70 -62.45
CA TYR A 230 36.32 7.91 -63.58
C TYR A 230 35.98 9.40 -63.69
N LYS A 231 36.40 9.97 -64.82
CA LYS A 231 35.91 11.23 -65.40
C LYS A 231 34.49 11.00 -65.91
N ILE A 232 33.57 11.92 -65.63
CA ILE A 232 33.06 12.91 -66.60
C ILE A 232 32.90 14.23 -65.83
#